data_AF-A0A352DBZ5-F1
#
_entry.id   AF-A0A352DBZ5-F1
#
_cell.length_a   1.000
_cell.length_b   1.000
_cell.length_c   1.000
_cell.angle_alpha   90.00
_cell.angle_beta   90.00
_cell.angle_gamma   90.00
#
_symmetry.space_group_name_H-M   'P 1'
#
loop_
_entity.id
_entity.type
_entity.pdbx_description
1 polymer ?
#
loop_
_entity_poly.entity_id
_entity_poly.type
_entity_poly.pdbx_seq_one_letter_code
_entity_poly.pdbx_strand_id
1 'polypeptide(L)'
;MIDEHNDIFDSKIRLHDRHRFEIKLDLELPPSHTVYELESYFFVPRALNIGPSTYTKEDFYNNNQRYIRFKTPKISLSKLCDPGLSTSPLNRVRENLSRILSGSKDPGLVNLAYDEFKLLGCVIRGEIRDHVKIFMAGLETYTPLPGETGRRMFIGEGLGSFLADLKYLSGRINALKTDVMDPVVPVKLKETFNFFDEYLSLITEEYLTSLLETMRRSAAALADFKALEEELAALVISQSQYRAAMNYPSVLKEGENNEVIIYRRGVLKKFISSVLYLKPELEEWRTLTQVVFGLAA
;
A
#
# COMPACT_ATOMS: atom_id res chain seq x y z
N MET A 1 -2.71 -3.35 31.30
CA MET A 1 -4.08 -2.79 31.19
C MET A 1 -4.75 -3.57 30.09
N ILE A 2 -5.91 -4.15 30.41
CA ILE A 2 -6.57 -5.19 29.63
C ILE A 2 -7.11 -4.56 28.35
N ASP A 3 -6.58 -5.01 27.21
CA ASP A 3 -7.14 -4.76 25.88
C ASP A 3 -8.46 -5.53 25.77
N GLU A 4 -9.57 -4.88 26.10
CA GLU A 4 -10.90 -5.37 25.71
C GLU A 4 -11.11 -5.05 24.23
N HIS A 5 -10.76 -6.01 23.37
CA HIS A 5 -11.24 -6.06 22.00
C HIS A 5 -12.74 -6.38 22.03
N ASN A 6 -13.58 -5.37 21.77
CA ASN A 6 -15.00 -5.59 21.51
C ASN A 6 -15.19 -6.18 20.11
N ASP A 7 -15.43 -7.49 20.09
CA ASP A 7 -15.54 -8.41 18.95
C ASP A 7 -16.81 -8.27 18.07
N ILE A 8 -17.55 -7.15 18.12
CA ILE A 8 -18.86 -7.10 17.42
C ILE A 8 -18.79 -6.40 16.05
N PHE A 9 -17.71 -5.67 15.78
CA PHE A 9 -17.31 -5.27 14.43
C PHE A 9 -15.78 -5.32 14.39
N ASP A 10 -15.15 -5.72 13.28
CA ASP A 10 -13.69 -5.66 13.07
C ASP A 10 -13.26 -4.17 12.91
N SER A 11 -13.59 -3.40 13.94
CA SER A 11 -13.53 -1.95 14.00
C SER A 11 -12.31 -1.54 14.79
N LYS A 12 -11.45 -0.73 14.17
CA LYS A 12 -10.20 -0.28 14.78
C LYS A 12 -10.30 1.20 15.05
N ILE A 13 -10.42 1.55 16.32
CA ILE A 13 -10.31 2.93 16.80
C ILE A 13 -8.85 3.21 17.10
N ARG A 14 -8.30 4.27 16.53
CA ARG A 14 -6.90 4.69 16.78
C ARG A 14 -6.81 6.20 16.90
N LEU A 15 -5.89 6.67 17.74
CA LEU A 15 -5.46 8.06 17.72
C LEU A 15 -4.71 8.30 16.40
N HIS A 16 -5.20 9.23 15.59
CA HIS A 16 -4.57 9.62 14.33
C HIS A 16 -3.47 10.66 14.59
N ASP A 17 -3.78 11.66 15.42
CA ASP A 17 -2.84 12.65 15.93
C ASP A 17 -3.37 13.27 17.24
N ARG A 18 -2.77 14.39 17.68
CA ARG A 18 -3.12 15.07 18.93
C ARG A 18 -4.58 15.58 18.98
N HIS A 19 -5.23 15.73 17.82
CA HIS A 19 -6.55 16.35 17.70
C HIS A 19 -7.58 15.47 16.97
N ARG A 20 -7.16 14.33 16.42
CA ARG A 20 -8.02 13.45 15.61
C ARG A 20 -7.89 12.00 16.04
N PHE A 21 -9.01 11.30 16.03
CA PHE A 21 -9.06 9.85 16.05
C PHE A 21 -9.64 9.33 14.73
N GLU A 22 -9.26 8.11 14.37
CA GLU A 22 -9.72 7.42 13.18
C GLU A 22 -10.50 6.18 13.62
N ILE A 23 -11.68 5.99 13.03
CA ILE A 23 -12.47 4.76 13.14
C ILE A 23 -12.40 4.04 11.79
N LYS A 24 -11.86 2.82 11.79
CA LYS A 24 -11.88 1.94 10.62
C LYS A 24 -12.99 0.93 10.78
N LEU A 25 -13.84 0.83 9.77
CA LEU A 25 -14.90 -0.15 9.68
C LEU A 25 -14.66 -0.97 8.42
N ASP A 26 -14.57 -2.28 8.60
CA ASP A 26 -14.50 -3.22 7.50
C ASP A 26 -15.92 -3.68 7.15
N LEU A 27 -16.30 -3.47 5.89
CA LEU A 27 -17.61 -3.82 5.37
C LEU A 27 -17.45 -4.97 4.37
N GLU A 28 -18.24 -6.02 4.55
CA GLU A 28 -18.37 -7.08 3.56
C GLU A 28 -19.40 -6.66 2.50
N LEU A 29 -18.97 -6.65 1.24
CA LEU A 29 -19.82 -6.26 0.12
C LEU A 29 -20.31 -7.52 -0.60
N PRO A 30 -21.62 -7.84 -0.57
CA PRO A 30 -22.16 -8.86 -1.46
C PRO A 30 -22.07 -8.38 -2.92
N PRO A 31 -22.17 -9.31 -3.90
CA PRO A 31 -21.98 -9.00 -5.33
C PRO A 31 -23.10 -8.13 -5.94
N SER A 32 -24.17 -7.84 -5.19
CA SER A 32 -25.31 -7.03 -5.62
C SER A 32 -25.28 -5.61 -5.04
N HIS A 33 -26.23 -4.78 -5.46
CA HIS A 33 -26.48 -3.49 -4.81
C HIS A 33 -26.60 -3.66 -3.29
N THR A 34 -25.84 -2.87 -2.55
CA THR A 34 -25.72 -2.98 -1.09
C THR A 34 -25.99 -1.61 -0.48
N VAL A 35 -26.93 -1.59 0.46
CA VAL A 35 -27.18 -0.43 1.33
C VAL A 35 -26.65 -0.79 2.71
N TYR A 36 -25.86 0.11 3.30
CA TYR A 36 -25.33 -0.04 4.65
C TYR A 36 -25.66 1.22 5.45
N GLU A 37 -26.14 1.01 6.67
CA GLU A 37 -26.44 2.06 7.63
C GLU A 37 -25.46 1.96 8.80
N LEU A 38 -24.87 3.10 9.17
CA LEU A 38 -23.96 3.22 10.29
C LEU A 38 -24.55 4.16 11.33
N GLU A 39 -24.93 3.60 12.47
CA GLU A 39 -25.26 4.37 13.66
C GLU A 39 -24.04 4.40 14.58
N SER A 40 -23.67 5.58 15.07
CA SER A 40 -22.50 5.77 15.95
C SER A 40 -22.88 6.66 17.12
N TYR A 41 -22.63 6.17 18.33
CA TYR A 41 -22.90 6.87 19.57
C TYR A 41 -21.59 7.23 20.26
N PHE A 42 -21.41 8.51 20.59
CA PHE A 42 -20.22 9.01 21.27
C PHE A 42 -20.59 9.44 22.69
N PHE A 43 -19.90 8.87 23.68
CA PHE A 43 -19.97 9.38 25.05
C PHE A 43 -18.80 10.32 25.29
N VAL A 44 -19.11 11.59 25.55
CA VAL A 44 -18.09 12.63 25.76
C VAL A 44 -18.14 13.10 27.23
N PRO A 45 -17.04 13.00 27.99
CA PRO A 45 -16.99 13.50 29.35
C PRO A 45 -17.28 15.00 29.43
N ARG A 46 -18.07 15.43 30.42
CA ARG A 46 -18.39 16.85 30.66
C ARG A 46 -17.15 17.74 30.81
N ALA A 47 -16.04 17.19 31.30
CA ALA A 47 -14.77 17.90 31.45
C ALA A 47 -14.19 18.43 30.12
N LEU A 48 -14.60 17.85 28.97
CA LEU A 48 -14.19 18.33 27.65
C LEU A 48 -15.00 19.54 27.16
N ASN A 49 -16.02 19.96 27.92
CA ASN A 49 -16.89 21.09 27.62
C ASN A 49 -17.49 21.05 26.20
N ILE A 50 -17.80 19.85 25.72
CA ILE A 50 -18.48 19.63 24.44
C ILE A 50 -19.98 19.55 24.72
N GLY A 51 -20.73 20.51 24.18
CA GLY A 51 -22.18 20.58 24.27
C GLY A 51 -22.76 21.46 23.17
N PRO A 52 -24.10 21.57 23.08
CA PRO A 52 -24.75 22.28 21.97
C PRO A 52 -24.33 23.75 21.78
N SER A 53 -23.82 24.39 22.84
CA SER A 53 -23.33 25.78 22.81
C SER A 53 -21.86 25.93 22.41
N THR A 54 -21.07 24.86 22.47
CA THR A 54 -19.61 24.88 22.24
C THR A 54 -19.17 24.01 21.07
N TYR A 55 -20.03 23.08 20.64
CA TYR A 55 -19.81 22.20 19.51
C TYR A 55 -21.16 21.78 18.93
N THR A 56 -21.55 22.43 17.84
CA THR A 56 -22.86 22.23 17.20
C THR A 56 -22.88 20.94 16.38
N LYS A 57 -24.07 20.56 15.90
CA LYS A 57 -24.22 19.43 14.97
C LYS A 57 -23.48 19.71 13.66
N GLU A 58 -23.56 20.94 13.19
CA GLU A 58 -22.87 21.43 11.99
C GLU A 58 -21.36 21.33 12.16
N ASP A 59 -20.82 21.71 13.32
CA ASP A 59 -19.40 21.53 13.65
C ASP A 59 -19.01 20.05 13.58
N PHE A 60 -19.83 19.16 14.14
CA PHE A 60 -19.59 17.71 14.08
C PHE A 60 -19.49 17.19 12.64
N TYR A 61 -20.48 17.50 11.79
CA TYR A 61 -20.49 17.01 10.42
C TYR A 61 -19.41 17.64 9.55
N ASN A 62 -19.09 18.92 9.73
CA ASN A 62 -18.02 19.60 9.01
C ASN A 62 -16.63 19.07 9.37
N ASN A 63 -16.44 18.64 10.62
CA ASN A 63 -15.19 18.04 11.08
C ASN A 63 -15.06 16.54 10.74
N ASN A 64 -16.13 15.92 10.22
CA ASN A 64 -16.14 14.50 9.88
C ASN A 64 -15.58 14.25 8.47
N GLN A 65 -14.42 13.58 8.39
CA GLN A 65 -13.84 13.16 7.11
C GLN A 65 -14.17 11.69 6.85
N ARG A 66 -14.87 11.42 5.73
CA ARG A 66 -15.28 10.07 5.32
C ARG A 66 -14.48 9.62 4.11
N TYR A 67 -13.86 8.45 4.23
CA TYR A 67 -13.18 7.79 3.11
C TYR A 67 -13.69 6.36 2.99
N ILE A 68 -14.18 6.01 1.80
CA ILE A 68 -14.54 4.63 1.48
C ILE A 68 -13.52 4.12 0.47
N ARG A 69 -12.97 2.93 0.73
CA ARG A 69 -12.00 2.29 -0.15
C ARG A 69 -12.12 0.79 -0.12
N PHE A 70 -11.79 0.15 -1.23
CA PHE A 70 -11.59 -1.29 -1.27
C PHE A 70 -10.36 -1.71 -0.47
N LYS A 71 -10.45 -2.91 0.14
CA LYS A 71 -9.26 -3.60 0.65
C LYS A 71 -8.38 -3.99 -0.53
N THR A 72 -7.08 -3.89 -0.35
CA THR A 72 -6.11 -4.39 -1.34
C THR A 72 -6.23 -5.91 -1.41
N PRO A 73 -6.39 -6.52 -2.60
CA PRO A 73 -6.35 -7.97 -2.74
C PRO A 73 -5.04 -8.55 -2.20
N LYS A 74 -5.12 -9.70 -1.52
CA LYS A 74 -3.95 -10.44 -1.05
C LYS A 74 -3.53 -11.45 -2.12
N ILE A 75 -2.38 -11.23 -2.74
CA ILE A 75 -1.83 -12.10 -3.80
C ILE A 75 -0.32 -12.12 -3.61
N SER A 76 0.27 -13.28 -3.32
CA SER A 76 1.72 -13.40 -3.11
C SER A 76 2.52 -12.97 -4.34
N LEU A 77 3.79 -12.59 -4.15
CA LEU A 77 4.69 -12.20 -5.24
C LEU A 77 4.83 -13.30 -6.31
N SER A 78 4.97 -14.55 -5.89
CA SER A 78 4.98 -15.72 -6.78
C SER A 78 3.68 -15.86 -7.57
N LYS A 79 2.51 -15.67 -6.93
CA LYS A 79 1.21 -15.72 -7.60
C LYS A 79 0.94 -14.54 -8.52
N LEU A 80 1.47 -13.35 -8.20
CA LEU A 80 1.44 -12.22 -9.13
C LEU A 80 2.12 -12.55 -10.45
N CYS A 81 3.20 -13.34 -10.42
CA CYS A 81 3.97 -13.69 -11.62
C CYS A 81 3.49 -14.96 -12.34
N ASP A 82 2.57 -15.72 -11.75
CA ASP A 82 1.95 -16.94 -12.28
C ASP A 82 1.15 -16.63 -13.55
N PRO A 83 1.57 -17.08 -14.75
CA PRO A 83 0.87 -16.79 -16.00
C PRO A 83 -0.56 -17.34 -16.06
N GLY A 84 -0.88 -18.38 -15.27
CA GLY A 84 -2.21 -18.98 -15.24
C GLY A 84 -3.23 -18.22 -14.39
N LEU A 85 -2.79 -17.25 -13.58
CA LEU A 85 -3.67 -16.51 -12.68
C LEU A 85 -4.28 -15.29 -13.38
N SER A 86 -5.52 -15.43 -13.87
CA SER A 86 -6.27 -14.33 -14.51
C SER A 86 -6.56 -13.15 -13.56
N THR A 87 -6.63 -13.41 -12.26
CA THR A 87 -6.81 -12.38 -11.23
C THR A 87 -5.51 -11.65 -10.87
N SER A 88 -4.37 -11.99 -11.49
CA SER A 88 -3.14 -11.23 -11.33
C SER A 88 -3.22 -9.88 -12.06
N PRO A 89 -3.09 -8.74 -11.37
CA PRO A 89 -3.01 -7.43 -12.03
C PRO A 89 -1.81 -7.34 -12.98
N LEU A 90 -0.71 -8.06 -12.74
CA LEU A 90 0.43 -8.09 -13.67
C LEU A 90 0.04 -8.74 -15.01
N ASN A 91 -0.71 -9.84 -14.98
CA ASN A 91 -1.17 -10.49 -16.21
C ASN A 91 -2.19 -9.62 -16.95
N ARG A 92 -3.12 -8.97 -16.23
CA ARG A 92 -4.08 -8.05 -16.84
C ARG A 92 -3.42 -6.82 -17.45
N VAL A 93 -2.38 -6.26 -16.82
CA VAL A 93 -1.55 -5.21 -17.45
C VAL A 93 -0.96 -5.70 -18.77
N ARG A 94 -0.35 -6.88 -18.79
CA ARG A 94 0.25 -7.45 -20.02
C ARG A 94 -0.77 -7.67 -21.12
N GLU A 95 -1.92 -8.23 -20.79
CA GLU A 95 -3.01 -8.45 -21.72
C GLU A 95 -3.51 -7.12 -22.29
N ASN A 96 -3.78 -6.14 -21.44
CA ASN A 96 -4.24 -4.82 -21.87
C ASN A 96 -3.21 -4.10 -22.76
N LEU A 97 -1.93 -4.16 -22.41
CA LEU A 97 -0.86 -3.62 -23.25
C LEU A 97 -0.78 -4.33 -24.60
N SER A 98 -0.84 -5.67 -24.63
CA SER A 98 -0.81 -6.42 -25.88
C SER A 98 -1.96 -6.03 -26.83
N ARG A 99 -3.16 -5.81 -26.28
CA ARG A 99 -4.34 -5.33 -27.03
C ARG A 99 -4.16 -3.91 -27.55
N ILE A 100 -3.49 -3.03 -26.78
CA ILE A 100 -3.16 -1.67 -27.22
C ILE A 100 -2.16 -1.73 -28.38
N LEU A 101 -1.09 -2.52 -28.23
CA LEU A 101 -0.06 -2.70 -29.25
C LEU A 101 -0.62 -3.30 -30.56
N SER A 102 -1.64 -4.16 -30.45
CA SER A 102 -2.34 -4.72 -31.61
C SER A 102 -3.39 -3.77 -32.23
N GLY A 103 -3.49 -2.52 -31.77
CA GLY A 103 -4.39 -1.52 -32.36
C GLY A 103 -5.86 -1.64 -31.95
N SER A 104 -6.16 -2.15 -30.75
CA SER A 104 -7.52 -2.19 -30.21
C SER A 104 -8.20 -0.82 -30.21
N LYS A 105 -9.48 -0.77 -30.62
CA LYS A 105 -10.32 0.44 -30.63
C LYS A 105 -11.20 0.60 -29.39
N ASP A 106 -11.01 -0.25 -28.39
CA ASP A 106 -11.74 -0.20 -27.12
C ASP A 106 -11.44 1.12 -26.38
N PRO A 107 -12.43 2.02 -26.23
CA PRO A 107 -12.21 3.34 -25.63
C PRO A 107 -11.87 3.27 -24.13
N GLY A 108 -12.22 2.18 -23.45
CA GLY A 108 -11.97 1.98 -22.02
C GLY A 108 -10.61 1.36 -21.70
N LEU A 109 -9.96 0.75 -22.68
CA LEU A 109 -8.78 -0.10 -22.48
C LEU A 109 -7.60 0.63 -21.82
N VAL A 110 -7.39 1.90 -22.18
CA VAL A 110 -6.33 2.74 -21.59
C VAL A 110 -6.61 3.01 -20.11
N ASN A 111 -7.87 3.23 -19.73
CA ASN A 111 -8.25 3.45 -18.34
C ASN A 111 -8.15 2.15 -17.53
N LEU A 112 -8.53 1.01 -18.13
CA LEU A 112 -8.34 -0.30 -17.51
C LEU A 112 -6.86 -0.57 -17.24
N ALA A 113 -5.98 -0.42 -18.23
CA ALA A 113 -4.53 -0.59 -18.03
C ALA A 113 -3.97 0.37 -16.97
N TYR A 114 -4.44 1.62 -16.97
CA TYR A 114 -4.06 2.64 -16.00
C TYR A 114 -4.41 2.22 -14.55
N ASP A 115 -5.62 1.74 -14.32
CA ASP A 115 -6.05 1.28 -13.00
C ASP A 115 -5.35 -0.02 -12.59
N GLU A 116 -5.10 -0.93 -13.54
CA GLU A 116 -4.38 -2.19 -13.27
C GLU A 116 -2.92 -1.96 -12.84
N PHE A 117 -2.21 -0.99 -13.43
CA PHE A 117 -0.87 -0.62 -12.95
C PHE A 117 -0.89 -0.15 -11.50
N LYS A 118 -1.89 0.67 -11.14
CA LYS A 118 -2.04 1.20 -9.79
C LYS A 118 -2.43 0.10 -8.80
N LEU A 119 -3.32 -0.82 -9.21
CA LEU A 119 -3.70 -1.96 -8.41
C LEU A 119 -2.50 -2.90 -8.18
N LEU A 120 -1.71 -3.17 -9.23
CA LEU A 120 -0.46 -3.91 -9.14
C LEU A 120 0.48 -3.28 -8.09
N GLY A 121 0.67 -1.97 -8.14
CA GLY A 121 1.49 -1.25 -7.15
C GLY A 121 0.95 -1.37 -5.72
N CYS A 122 -0.37 -1.37 -5.55
CA CYS A 122 -0.99 -1.60 -4.24
C CYS A 122 -0.72 -3.00 -3.70
N VAL A 123 -0.89 -4.03 -4.53
CA VAL A 123 -0.69 -5.44 -4.14
C VAL A 123 0.77 -5.69 -3.79
N ILE A 124 1.71 -5.31 -4.67
CA ILE A 124 3.15 -5.50 -4.43
C ILE A 124 3.59 -4.83 -3.13
N ARG A 125 3.16 -3.59 -2.90
CA ARG A 125 3.48 -2.88 -1.67
C ARG A 125 2.91 -3.55 -0.43
N GLY A 126 1.69 -4.08 -0.52
CA GLY A 126 1.05 -4.84 0.55
C GLY A 126 1.88 -6.07 0.92
N GLU A 127 2.23 -6.88 -0.08
CA GLU A 127 3.02 -8.10 0.09
C GLU A 127 4.41 -7.83 0.66
N ILE A 128 5.16 -6.86 0.11
CA ILE A 128 6.50 -6.50 0.61
C ILE A 128 6.42 -6.07 2.08
N ARG A 129 5.50 -5.16 2.40
CA ARG A 129 5.33 -4.65 3.76
C ARG A 129 5.04 -5.77 4.75
N ASP A 130 4.13 -6.68 4.39
CA ASP A 130 3.65 -7.69 5.31
C ASP A 130 4.71 -8.79 5.52
N HIS A 131 5.42 -9.22 4.46
CA HIS A 131 6.56 -10.13 4.59
C HIS A 131 7.69 -9.54 5.43
N VAL A 132 8.10 -8.30 5.13
CA VAL A 132 9.17 -7.62 5.89
C VAL A 132 8.82 -7.52 7.37
N LYS A 133 7.57 -7.20 7.72
CA LYS A 133 7.13 -7.19 9.13
C LYS A 133 7.25 -8.55 9.81
N ILE A 134 6.87 -9.62 9.12
CA ILE A 134 6.95 -10.98 9.68
C ILE A 134 8.41 -11.37 9.90
N PHE A 135 9.30 -11.10 8.93
CA PHE A 135 10.72 -11.37 9.08
C PHE A 135 11.37 -10.52 10.17
N MET A 136 11.05 -9.23 10.27
CA MET A 136 11.53 -8.37 11.35
C MET A 136 11.13 -8.92 12.72
N ALA A 137 9.86 -9.29 12.92
CA ALA A 137 9.41 -9.89 14.18
C ALA A 137 10.12 -11.23 14.48
N GLY A 138 10.39 -12.03 13.46
CA GLY A 138 11.17 -13.26 13.59
C GLY A 138 12.63 -13.01 13.99
N LEU A 139 13.27 -11.97 13.43
CA LEU A 139 14.64 -11.58 13.72
C LEU A 139 14.81 -10.95 15.10
N GLU A 140 13.86 -10.11 15.53
CA GLU A 140 13.88 -9.45 16.84
C GLU A 140 13.82 -10.46 18.01
N THR A 141 13.19 -11.62 17.76
CA THR A 141 13.04 -12.69 18.76
C THR A 141 14.00 -13.87 18.53
N TYR A 142 14.94 -13.75 17.57
CA TYR A 142 15.84 -14.83 17.20
C TYR A 142 16.86 -15.13 18.30
N THR A 143 16.94 -16.41 18.70
CA THR A 143 18.00 -16.90 19.59
C THR A 143 18.62 -18.18 19.03
N PRO A 144 19.96 -18.32 19.03
CA PRO A 144 20.64 -19.50 18.47
C PRO A 144 20.64 -20.66 19.49
N LEU A 145 19.45 -21.14 19.87
CA LEU A 145 19.27 -22.24 20.82
C LEU A 145 18.98 -23.58 20.12
N PRO A 146 19.48 -24.71 20.65
CA PRO A 146 19.10 -26.04 20.17
C PRO A 146 17.59 -26.26 20.35
N GLY A 147 16.83 -26.29 19.25
CA GLY A 147 15.37 -26.43 19.25
C GLY A 147 14.62 -25.42 18.38
N GLU A 148 15.26 -24.32 17.97
CA GLU A 148 14.66 -23.30 17.10
C GLU A 148 14.84 -23.57 15.58
N THR A 149 15.00 -24.84 15.18
CA THR A 149 15.21 -25.23 13.77
C THR A 149 14.13 -24.66 12.84
N GLY A 150 12.88 -24.64 13.30
CA GLY A 150 11.76 -24.08 12.54
C GLY A 150 11.87 -22.57 12.31
N ARG A 151 12.32 -21.80 13.31
CA ARG A 151 12.53 -20.33 13.16
C ARG A 151 13.74 -20.05 12.28
N ARG A 152 14.82 -20.82 12.44
CA ARG A 152 16.00 -20.71 11.58
C ARG A 152 15.68 -21.00 10.13
N MET A 153 14.89 -22.03 9.85
CA MET A 153 14.42 -22.38 8.50
C MET A 153 13.46 -21.31 7.95
N PHE A 154 12.52 -20.82 8.77
CA PHE A 154 11.62 -19.74 8.38
C PHE A 154 12.38 -18.48 7.97
N ILE A 155 13.36 -18.04 8.76
CA ILE A 155 14.19 -16.88 8.42
C ILE A 155 15.09 -17.20 7.23
N GLY A 156 15.81 -18.32 7.25
CA GLY A 156 16.77 -18.67 6.20
C GLY A 156 16.11 -18.91 4.84
N GLU A 157 15.32 -19.97 4.74
CA GLU A 157 14.68 -20.38 3.48
C GLU A 157 13.53 -19.44 3.10
N GLY A 158 12.74 -18.99 4.08
CA GLY A 158 11.63 -18.07 3.82
C GLY A 158 12.10 -16.72 3.31
N LEU A 159 13.14 -16.13 3.91
CA LEU A 159 13.69 -14.87 3.41
C LEU A 159 14.35 -15.07 2.04
N GLY A 160 15.12 -16.15 1.86
CA GLY A 160 15.73 -16.47 0.56
C GLY A 160 14.69 -16.60 -0.56
N SER A 161 13.60 -17.32 -0.31
CA SER A 161 12.49 -17.43 -1.27
C SER A 161 11.83 -16.08 -1.56
N PHE A 162 11.63 -15.25 -0.54
CA PHE A 162 11.06 -13.91 -0.70
C PHE A 162 11.95 -12.99 -1.55
N LEU A 163 13.27 -13.02 -1.34
CA LEU A 163 14.23 -12.25 -2.14
C LEU A 163 14.27 -12.75 -3.60
N ALA A 164 14.19 -14.06 -3.81
CA ALA A 164 14.11 -14.65 -5.14
C ALA A 164 12.81 -14.23 -5.87
N ASP A 165 11.67 -14.28 -5.19
CA ASP A 165 10.39 -13.83 -5.73
C ASP A 165 10.41 -12.33 -6.08
N LEU A 166 11.03 -11.50 -5.24
CA LEU A 166 11.21 -10.06 -5.54
C LEU A 166 12.05 -9.83 -6.79
N LYS A 167 13.20 -10.50 -6.90
CA LYS A 167 14.06 -10.41 -8.09
C LYS A 167 13.34 -10.85 -9.35
N TYR A 168 12.58 -11.95 -9.26
CA TYR A 168 11.78 -12.44 -10.37
C TYR A 168 10.71 -11.42 -10.80
N LEU A 169 9.96 -10.88 -9.83
CA LEU A 169 8.97 -9.84 -10.08
C LEU A 169 9.59 -8.59 -10.71
N SER A 170 10.71 -8.09 -10.20
CA SER A 170 11.43 -6.95 -10.78
C SER A 170 11.82 -7.20 -12.24
N GLY A 171 12.31 -8.41 -12.55
CA GLY A 171 12.61 -8.79 -13.94
C GLY A 171 11.36 -8.76 -14.84
N ARG A 172 10.22 -9.26 -14.34
CA ARG A 172 8.95 -9.25 -15.07
C ARG A 172 8.39 -7.85 -15.30
N ILE A 173 8.58 -6.94 -14.35
CA ILE A 173 8.18 -5.54 -14.46
C ILE A 173 9.07 -4.79 -15.44
N ASN A 174 10.39 -5.00 -15.36
CA ASN A 174 11.35 -4.41 -16.31
C ASN A 174 11.05 -4.83 -17.74
N ALA A 175 10.59 -6.07 -17.97
CA ALA A 175 10.19 -6.53 -19.29
C ALA A 175 9.00 -5.74 -19.88
N LEU A 176 8.12 -5.17 -19.04
CA LEU A 176 7.01 -4.33 -19.51
C LEU A 176 7.49 -2.99 -20.09
N LYS A 177 8.68 -2.53 -19.71
CA LYS A 177 9.18 -1.21 -20.11
C LYS A 177 9.25 -1.07 -21.63
N THR A 178 9.69 -2.11 -22.33
CA THR A 178 9.75 -2.12 -23.80
C THR A 178 8.36 -1.90 -24.40
N ASP A 179 7.36 -2.65 -23.94
CA ASP A 179 5.99 -2.58 -24.42
C ASP A 179 5.36 -1.22 -24.12
N VAL A 180 5.54 -0.69 -22.90
CA VAL A 180 4.94 0.59 -22.49
C VAL A 180 5.57 1.77 -23.23
N MET A 181 6.87 1.71 -23.53
CA MET A 181 7.58 2.81 -24.20
C MET A 181 7.28 2.88 -25.72
N ASP A 182 6.60 1.89 -26.28
CA ASP A 182 6.24 1.88 -27.70
C ASP A 182 5.48 3.16 -28.11
N PRO A 183 5.77 3.76 -29.29
CA PRO A 183 5.09 4.96 -29.77
C PRO A 183 3.56 4.89 -29.78
N VAL A 184 2.96 3.73 -30.03
CA VAL A 184 1.49 3.56 -30.08
C VAL A 184 0.85 3.64 -28.69
N VAL A 185 1.62 3.38 -27.63
CA VAL A 185 1.10 3.44 -26.26
C VAL A 185 0.87 4.89 -25.84
N PRO A 186 -0.33 5.23 -25.32
CA PRO A 186 -0.64 6.59 -24.89
C PRO A 186 0.27 7.11 -23.79
N VAL A 187 0.56 8.41 -23.83
CA VAL A 187 1.40 9.12 -22.83
C VAL A 187 0.93 8.86 -21.40
N LYS A 188 -0.40 8.82 -21.17
CA LYS A 188 -0.99 8.51 -19.86
C LYS A 188 -0.43 7.21 -19.26
N LEU A 189 -0.26 6.15 -20.06
CA LEU A 189 0.27 4.87 -19.58
C LEU A 189 1.79 4.91 -19.37
N LYS A 190 2.51 5.65 -20.21
CA LYS A 190 3.96 5.89 -20.04
C LYS A 190 4.25 6.60 -18.72
N GLU A 191 3.52 7.68 -18.43
CA GLU A 191 3.62 8.40 -17.17
C GLU A 191 3.21 7.54 -15.98
N THR A 192 2.13 6.76 -16.13
CA THR A 192 1.67 5.85 -15.08
C THR A 192 2.70 4.78 -14.75
N PHE A 193 3.32 4.19 -15.77
CA PHE A 193 4.40 3.23 -15.59
C PHE A 193 5.61 3.88 -14.92
N ASN A 194 6.01 5.10 -15.31
CA ASN A 194 7.13 5.78 -14.67
C ASN A 194 6.86 6.07 -13.18
N PHE A 195 5.64 6.49 -12.82
CA PHE A 195 5.25 6.66 -11.42
C PHE A 195 5.21 5.32 -10.67
N PHE A 196 4.71 4.27 -11.31
CA PHE A 196 4.67 2.93 -10.76
C PHE A 196 6.07 2.36 -10.52
N ASP A 197 6.96 2.44 -11.51
CA ASP A 197 8.33 1.94 -11.45
C ASP A 197 9.15 2.67 -10.38
N GLU A 198 9.09 4.00 -10.36
CA GLU A 198 9.71 4.81 -9.31
C GLU A 198 9.19 4.41 -7.92
N TYR A 199 7.87 4.27 -7.79
CA TYR A 199 7.23 3.88 -6.53
C TYR A 199 7.70 2.52 -6.04
N LEU A 200 7.75 1.53 -6.93
CA LEU A 200 8.19 0.17 -6.59
C LEU A 200 9.63 0.13 -6.15
N SER A 201 10.52 0.83 -6.84
CA SER A 201 11.91 0.89 -6.44
C SER A 201 12.07 1.55 -5.07
N LEU A 202 11.34 2.65 -4.83
CA LEU A 202 11.37 3.38 -3.57
C LEU A 202 10.86 2.53 -2.39
N ILE A 203 9.71 1.88 -2.52
CA ILE A 203 9.16 1.05 -1.43
C ILE A 203 10.00 -0.20 -1.17
N THR A 204 10.58 -0.78 -2.23
CA THR A 204 11.44 -1.96 -2.10
C THR A 204 12.67 -1.60 -1.28
N GLU A 205 13.36 -0.51 -1.63
CA GLU A 205 14.49 -0.03 -0.85
C GLU A 205 14.09 0.33 0.59
N GLU A 206 12.98 1.06 0.80
CA GLU A 206 12.54 1.49 2.14
C GLU A 206 12.29 0.30 3.08
N TYR A 207 11.51 -0.68 2.62
CA TYR A 207 11.17 -1.84 3.45
C TYR A 207 12.38 -2.78 3.64
N LEU A 208 13.16 -3.02 2.60
CA LEU A 208 14.34 -3.87 2.70
C LEU A 208 15.45 -3.24 3.56
N THR A 209 15.59 -1.92 3.55
CA THR A 209 16.50 -1.21 4.46
C THR A 209 16.09 -1.41 5.91
N SER A 210 14.79 -1.32 6.21
CA SER A 210 14.28 -1.57 7.57
C SER A 210 14.54 -3.00 8.03
N LEU A 211 14.38 -3.98 7.13
CA LEU A 211 14.70 -5.37 7.40
C LEU A 211 16.20 -5.56 7.65
N LEU A 212 17.04 -4.96 6.81
CA LEU A 212 18.50 -5.03 6.89
C LEU A 212 19.02 -4.45 8.21
N GLU A 213 18.50 -3.29 8.62
CA GLU A 213 18.84 -2.70 9.92
C GLU A 213 18.45 -3.63 11.08
N THR A 214 17.28 -4.24 11.02
CA THR A 214 16.80 -5.17 12.05
C THR A 214 17.71 -6.39 12.15
N MET A 215 18.10 -6.95 11.01
CA MET A 215 19.03 -8.07 10.92
C MET A 215 20.40 -7.71 11.51
N ARG A 216 20.94 -6.53 11.17
CA ARG A 216 22.24 -6.04 11.65
C ARG A 216 22.28 -5.70 13.14
N ARG A 217 21.13 -5.42 13.77
CA ARG A 217 21.04 -5.19 15.23
C ARG A 217 21.25 -6.46 16.06
N SER A 218 21.02 -7.64 15.48
CA SER A 218 21.20 -8.92 16.16
C SER A 218 22.51 -9.58 15.70
N ALA A 219 23.52 -9.59 16.57
CA ALA A 219 24.81 -10.24 16.28
C ALA A 219 24.65 -11.75 16.01
N ALA A 220 23.69 -12.40 16.69
CA ALA A 220 23.37 -13.81 16.48
C ALA A 220 22.76 -14.06 15.10
N ALA A 221 21.78 -13.25 14.69
CA ALA A 221 21.17 -13.36 13.36
C ALA A 221 22.20 -13.09 12.26
N LEU A 222 23.06 -12.09 12.44
CA LEU A 222 24.12 -11.76 11.49
C LEU A 222 25.11 -12.92 11.31
N ALA A 223 25.46 -13.61 12.39
CA ALA A 223 26.36 -14.77 12.33
C ALA A 223 25.74 -15.94 11.54
N ASP A 224 24.46 -16.23 11.76
CA ASP A 224 23.78 -17.37 11.12
C ASP A 224 23.31 -17.11 9.69
N PHE A 225 23.05 -15.85 9.34
CA PHE A 225 22.41 -15.46 8.08
C PHE A 225 23.24 -14.47 7.25
N LYS A 226 24.57 -14.45 7.44
CA LYS A 226 25.47 -13.50 6.76
C LYS A 226 25.26 -13.43 5.24
N ALA A 227 25.10 -14.56 4.56
CA ALA A 227 24.88 -14.57 3.11
C ALA A 227 23.58 -13.87 2.68
N LEU A 228 22.50 -14.02 3.48
CA LEU A 228 21.23 -13.32 3.23
C LEU A 228 21.34 -11.83 3.52
N GLU A 229 22.14 -11.45 4.52
CA GLU A 229 22.43 -10.05 4.80
C GLU A 229 23.15 -9.38 3.62
N GLU A 230 24.17 -10.04 3.07
CA GLU A 230 24.91 -9.57 1.90
C GLU A 230 23.99 -9.45 0.67
N GLU A 231 23.12 -10.44 0.44
CA GLU A 231 22.14 -10.42 -0.64
C GLU A 231 21.12 -9.28 -0.49
N LEU A 232 20.61 -9.08 0.73
CA LEU A 232 19.67 -8.02 1.06
C LEU A 232 20.31 -6.64 0.88
N ALA A 233 21.54 -6.46 1.36
CA ALA A 233 22.31 -5.23 1.19
C ALA A 233 22.56 -4.92 -0.29
N ALA A 234 22.95 -5.92 -1.09
CA ALA A 234 23.14 -5.77 -2.52
C ALA A 234 21.83 -5.35 -3.22
N LEU A 235 20.69 -5.93 -2.82
CA LEU A 235 19.39 -5.57 -3.38
C LEU A 235 19.01 -4.11 -3.03
N VAL A 236 19.19 -3.68 -1.79
CA VAL A 236 18.96 -2.28 -1.37
C VAL A 236 19.80 -1.31 -2.19
N ILE A 237 21.11 -1.58 -2.30
CA ILE A 237 22.04 -0.73 -3.07
C ILE A 237 21.62 -0.68 -4.54
N SER A 238 21.23 -1.80 -5.13
CA SER A 238 20.80 -1.86 -6.53
C SER A 238 19.57 -1.00 -6.81
N GLN A 239 18.64 -0.86 -5.86
CA GLN A 239 17.46 -0.01 -6.02
C GLN A 239 17.84 1.48 -6.02
N SER A 240 18.74 1.89 -5.12
CA SER A 240 19.27 3.25 -5.10
C SER A 240 19.97 3.62 -6.41
N GLN A 241 20.86 2.74 -6.88
CA GLN A 241 21.56 2.89 -8.16
C GLN A 241 20.59 2.92 -9.34
N TYR A 242 19.56 2.08 -9.33
CA TYR A 242 18.52 2.05 -10.35
C TYR A 242 17.78 3.39 -10.44
N ARG A 243 17.31 3.94 -9.31
CA ARG A 243 16.61 5.23 -9.33
C ARG A 243 17.50 6.38 -9.78
N ALA A 244 18.79 6.35 -9.42
CA ALA A 244 19.78 7.30 -9.93
C ALA A 244 19.95 7.19 -11.45
N ALA A 245 20.11 5.98 -11.99
CA ALA A 245 20.24 5.74 -13.43
C ALA A 245 18.99 6.16 -14.23
N MET A 246 17.81 6.04 -13.62
CA MET A 246 16.54 6.46 -14.19
C MET A 246 16.24 7.96 -14.03
N ASN A 247 17.12 8.72 -13.37
CA ASN A 247 16.93 10.13 -13.04
C ASN A 247 15.63 10.40 -12.26
N TYR A 248 15.23 9.49 -11.37
CA TYR A 248 14.05 9.69 -10.56
C TYR A 248 14.25 10.74 -9.46
N PRO A 249 13.23 11.56 -9.14
CA PRO A 249 13.33 12.55 -8.05
C PRO A 249 13.51 11.94 -6.66
N SER A 250 13.19 10.66 -6.48
CA SER A 250 13.31 9.91 -5.22
C SER A 250 14.71 9.34 -4.98
N VAL A 251 15.74 10.17 -5.18
CA VAL A 251 17.15 9.84 -4.91
C VAL A 251 17.70 10.81 -3.88
N LEU A 252 18.33 10.28 -2.84
CA LEU A 252 19.07 11.10 -1.87
C LEU A 252 20.36 11.58 -2.52
N LYS A 253 20.63 12.88 -2.41
CA LYS A 253 21.88 13.47 -2.85
C LYS A 253 22.58 14.10 -1.66
N GLU A 254 23.86 13.80 -1.53
CA GLU A 254 24.67 14.34 -0.45
C GLU A 254 24.71 15.88 -0.52
N GLY A 255 24.38 16.54 0.59
CA GLY A 255 24.35 18.01 0.68
C GLY A 255 23.06 18.69 0.19
N GLU A 256 22.08 17.96 -0.36
CA GLU A 256 20.77 18.51 -0.72
C GLU A 256 19.72 18.31 0.40
N ASN A 257 18.64 19.09 0.36
CA ASN A 257 17.51 18.95 1.29
C ASN A 257 16.66 17.71 0.95
N ASN A 258 16.29 16.93 1.96
CA ASN A 258 15.47 15.72 1.85
C ASN A 258 13.96 15.99 1.65
N GLU A 259 13.52 17.25 1.58
CA GLU A 259 12.12 17.60 1.33
C GLU A 259 11.57 17.00 0.04
N VAL A 260 12.37 16.98 -1.03
CA VAL A 260 11.94 16.47 -2.35
C VAL A 260 11.55 15.00 -2.27
N ILE A 261 12.37 14.16 -1.64
CA ILE A 261 12.09 12.72 -1.52
C ILE A 261 10.87 12.48 -0.61
N ILE A 262 10.72 13.24 0.47
CA ILE A 262 9.57 13.11 1.39
C ILE A 262 8.27 13.47 0.65
N TYR A 263 8.27 14.60 -0.07
CA TYR A 263 7.14 15.03 -0.88
C TYR A 263 6.82 14.01 -1.98
N ARG A 264 7.84 13.59 -2.74
CA ARG A 264 7.69 12.64 -3.86
C ARG A 264 7.12 11.31 -3.38
N ARG A 265 7.60 10.78 -2.25
CA ARG A 265 7.05 9.58 -1.61
C ARG A 265 5.55 9.72 -1.32
N GLY A 266 5.14 10.87 -0.82
CA GLY A 266 3.73 11.19 -0.58
C GLY A 266 2.90 11.18 -1.87
N VAL A 267 3.41 11.81 -2.93
CA VAL A 267 2.76 11.88 -4.25
C VAL A 267 2.60 10.49 -4.86
N LEU A 268 3.68 9.70 -4.94
CA LEU A 268 3.66 8.36 -5.53
C LEU A 268 2.69 7.44 -4.79
N LYS A 269 2.71 7.47 -3.45
CA LYS A 269 1.78 6.69 -2.62
C LYS A 269 0.32 7.09 -2.89
N LYS A 270 0.01 8.39 -2.94
CA LYS A 270 -1.35 8.89 -3.22
C LYS A 270 -1.80 8.49 -4.62
N PHE A 271 -0.93 8.65 -5.61
CA PHE A 271 -1.18 8.25 -6.99
C PHE A 271 -1.56 6.77 -7.06
N ILE A 272 -0.69 5.88 -6.60
CA ILE A 272 -0.91 4.42 -6.66
C ILE A 272 -2.14 3.99 -5.86
N SER A 273 -2.28 4.46 -4.62
CA SER A 273 -3.40 4.03 -3.76
C SER A 273 -4.77 4.57 -4.17
N SER A 274 -4.84 5.64 -4.97
CA SER A 274 -6.10 6.25 -5.39
C SER A 274 -7.04 5.30 -6.14
N VAL A 275 -6.54 4.22 -6.76
CA VAL A 275 -7.38 3.21 -7.42
C VAL A 275 -8.32 2.48 -6.47
N LEU A 276 -7.98 2.43 -5.18
CA LEU A 276 -8.79 1.75 -4.17
C LEU A 276 -9.90 2.63 -3.62
N TYR A 277 -9.80 3.95 -3.77
CA TYR A 277 -10.74 4.89 -3.17
C TYR A 277 -11.99 5.05 -4.04
N LEU A 278 -13.15 4.96 -3.40
CA LEU A 278 -14.41 5.28 -4.04
C LEU A 278 -14.61 6.79 -4.06
N LYS A 279 -15.10 7.30 -5.19
CA LYS A 279 -15.53 8.69 -5.29
C LYS A 279 -16.96 8.76 -4.74
N PRO A 280 -17.20 9.50 -3.65
CA PRO A 280 -18.56 9.73 -3.19
C PRO A 280 -19.25 10.66 -4.20
N GLU A 281 -20.34 10.19 -4.80
CA GLU A 281 -21.31 11.07 -5.45
C GLU A 281 -22.25 11.59 -4.36
N LEU A 282 -22.14 12.88 -4.05
CA LEU A 282 -23.04 13.55 -3.13
C LEU A 282 -24.20 14.09 -3.97
N GLU A 283 -25.38 13.50 -3.83
CA GLU A 283 -26.61 14.07 -4.39
C GLU A 283 -26.94 15.38 -3.67
N GLU A 284 -26.96 16.49 -4.42
CA GLU A 284 -27.17 17.86 -3.90
C GLU A 284 -28.45 18.01 -3.04
N TRP A 285 -29.46 17.16 -3.26
CA TRP A 285 -30.71 17.17 -2.51
C TRP A 285 -30.57 16.67 -1.05
N ARG A 286 -29.58 15.79 -0.78
CA ARG A 286 -29.31 15.26 0.58
C ARG A 286 -28.55 16.23 1.48
N THR A 287 -27.82 17.18 0.91
CA THR A 287 -27.19 18.29 1.65
C THR A 287 -28.24 19.17 2.32
N LEU A 288 -29.37 19.41 1.65
CA LEU A 288 -30.52 20.09 2.23
C LEU A 288 -31.15 19.27 3.36
N THR A 289 -31.19 17.94 3.23
CA THR A 289 -31.71 17.06 4.30
C THR A 289 -30.77 17.01 5.51
N GLN A 290 -29.45 17.05 5.34
CA GLN A 290 -28.50 17.13 6.45
C GLN A 290 -28.61 18.46 7.20
N VAL A 291 -28.88 19.57 6.50
CA VAL A 291 -29.21 20.87 7.13
C VAL A 291 -30.58 20.83 7.82
N VAL A 292 -31.59 20.18 7.22
CA VAL A 292 -32.95 20.07 7.79
C VAL A 292 -32.98 19.15 9.02
N PHE A 293 -32.23 18.04 9.05
CA PHE A 293 -32.07 17.22 10.27
C PHE A 293 -31.27 17.95 11.36
N GLY A 294 -30.41 18.91 10.99
CA GLY A 294 -29.80 19.86 11.93
C GLY A 294 -30.83 20.82 12.55
N LEU A 295 -31.79 21.29 11.75
CA LEU A 295 -32.83 22.25 12.16
C LEU A 295 -34.05 21.64 12.87
N ALA A 296 -34.35 20.35 12.66
CA ALA A 296 -35.57 19.70 13.15
C ALA A 296 -35.42 18.93 14.48
N ALA A 297 -34.27 19.01 15.15
CA ALA A 297 -33.99 18.29 16.41
C ALA A 297 -33.26 19.14 17.44
#